data_AF-A0A5N6KK14-F1
#
_entry.id   AF-A0A5N6KK14-F1
#
_cell.length_a   1.000
_cell.length_b   1.000
_cell.length_c   1.000
_cell.angle_alpha   90.00
_cell.angle_beta   90.00
_cell.angle_gamma   90.00
#
_symmetry.space_group_name_H-M   'P 1'
#
loop_
_entity.id
_entity.type
_entity.pdbx_description
1 polymer ?
#
loop_
_entity_poly.entity_id
_entity_poly.type
_entity_poly.pdbx_seq_one_letter_code
_entity_poly.pdbx_strand_id
1 'polypeptide(L)' 'MVPTKTIRKLIYRDSKFLCDLGHKARVDIILGRKTSTGEKHRDIGLYNGTEEGIGKAKEQIKKQLQLVC' A
#
# COMPACT_ATOMS: atom_id res chain seq x y z
N MET A 1 7.90 2.27 -4.03
CA MET A 1 7.47 3.45 -4.83
C MET A 1 6.33 3.13 -5.77
N VAL A 2 5.22 3.86 -5.59
CA VAL A 2 3.98 3.75 -6.38
C VAL A 2 3.55 5.17 -6.78
N PRO A 3 3.01 5.41 -7.99
CA PRO A 3 2.59 6.75 -8.39
C PRO A 3 1.57 7.37 -7.42
N THR A 4 1.75 8.64 -7.09
CA THR A 4 0.91 9.37 -6.12
C THR A 4 -0.56 9.38 -6.53
N LYS A 5 -0.86 9.45 -7.84
CA LYS A 5 -2.24 9.37 -8.37
C LYS A 5 -2.86 8.00 -8.09
N THR A 6 -2.10 6.93 -8.26
CA THR A 6 -2.54 5.55 -8.00
C THR A 6 -2.71 5.30 -6.50
N ILE A 7 -1.78 5.78 -5.66
CA ILE A 7 -1.92 5.75 -4.20
C ILE A 7 -3.21 6.46 -3.76
N ARG A 8 -3.53 7.63 -4.35
CA ARG A 8 -4.76 8.36 -3.98
C ARG A 8 -6.02 7.55 -4.30
N LYS A 9 -6.05 6.84 -5.43
CA LYS A 9 -7.16 5.93 -5.76
C LYS A 9 -7.22 4.75 -4.79
N LEU A 10 -6.07 4.14 -4.46
CA LEU A 10 -5.95 3.04 -3.51
C LEU A 10 -6.43 3.44 -2.11
N ILE A 11 -6.08 4.63 -1.63
CA ILE A 11 -6.54 5.14 -0.33
C ILE A 11 -8.05 5.42 -0.35
N TYR A 12 -8.54 6.06 -1.40
CA TYR A 12 -9.92 6.55 -1.41
C TYR A 12 -10.94 5.44 -1.70
N ARG A 13 -10.62 4.50 -2.59
CA ARG A 13 -11.51 3.40 -2.99
C ARG A 13 -11.24 2.10 -2.24
N ASP A 14 -9.97 1.86 -1.90
CA ASP A 14 -9.49 0.57 -1.39
C ASP A 14 -8.93 0.68 0.04
N SER A 15 -9.36 1.68 0.82
CA SER A 15 -8.98 1.81 2.25
C SER A 15 -9.33 0.54 3.04
N LYS A 16 -10.53 -0.01 2.81
CA LYS A 16 -10.96 -1.27 3.42
C LYS A 16 -10.07 -2.44 3.00
N PHE A 17 -9.65 -2.51 1.73
CA PHE A 17 -8.75 -3.55 1.25
C PHE A 17 -7.40 -3.49 1.98
N LEU A 18 -6.82 -2.29 2.17
CA LEU A 18 -5.54 -2.16 2.89
C LEU A 18 -5.67 -2.56 4.36
N CYS A 19 -6.75 -2.17 5.03
CA CYS A 19 -7.01 -2.60 6.41
C CYS A 19 -7.20 -4.12 6.52
N ASP A 20 -8.05 -4.70 5.65
CA ASP A 20 -8.32 -6.14 5.63
C ASP A 20 -7.04 -6.94 5.32
N LEU A 21 -6.22 -6.43 4.39
CA LEU A 21 -4.94 -7.03 4.04
C LEU A 21 -3.95 -6.98 5.20
N GLY A 22 -3.82 -5.83 5.87
CA GLY A 22 -2.95 -5.68 7.04
C GLY A 22 -3.34 -6.64 8.16
N HIS A 23 -4.64 -6.77 8.42
CA HIS A 23 -5.14 -7.70 9.45
C HIS A 23 -4.89 -9.17 9.06
N LYS A 24 -5.20 -9.57 7.83
CA LYS A 24 -5.00 -10.95 7.35
C LYS A 24 -3.53 -11.34 7.28
N ALA A 25 -2.68 -10.42 6.84
CA ALA A 25 -1.24 -10.65 6.72
C ALA A 25 -0.50 -10.45 8.05
N ARG A 26 -1.17 -9.91 9.08
CA ARG A 26 -0.58 -9.49 10.36
C ARG A 26 0.60 -8.54 10.15
N VAL A 27 0.38 -7.52 9.30
CA VAL A 27 1.37 -6.53 8.88
C VAL A 27 0.76 -5.14 9.03
N ASP A 28 1.51 -4.21 9.58
CA ASP A 28 1.14 -2.80 9.62
C ASP A 28 1.47 -2.15 8.28
N ILE A 29 0.43 -1.66 7.59
CA ILE A 29 0.56 -1.02 6.28
C ILE A 29 0.45 0.49 6.47
N ILE A 30 1.58 1.19 6.31
CA ILE A 30 1.66 2.64 6.52
C ILE A 30 2.01 3.33 5.21
N LEU A 31 1.24 4.35 4.85
CA LEU A 31 1.49 5.13 3.65
C LEU A 31 2.44 6.27 3.96
N GLY A 32 3.49 6.40 3.16
CA GLY A 32 4.43 7.50 3.25
C GLY A 32 3.73 8.84 3.11
N ARG A 33 4.04 9.78 4.00
CA ARG A 33 3.59 11.17 3.86
C ARG A 33 4.24 11.80 2.62
N LYS A 34 3.54 12.75 2.00
CA LYS A 34 4.18 13.61 1.00
C LYS A 34 5.26 14.42 1.71
N THR A 35 6.48 14.34 1.22
CA THR A 35 7.62 15.14 1.67
C THR A 35 7.72 16.45 0.90
N SER A 36 7.14 16.52 -0.31
CA SER A 36 7.16 17.75 -1.12
C SER A 36 5.95 17.92 -2.07
N THR A 37 5.66 19.18 -2.39
CA THR A 37 4.61 19.60 -3.35
C THR A 37 5.07 19.33 -4.78
N GLY A 38 5.00 18.07 -5.21
CA GLY A 38 5.47 17.66 -6.55
C GLY A 38 5.81 16.18 -6.65
N GLU A 39 5.88 15.47 -5.53
CA GLU A 39 6.16 14.03 -5.50
C GLU A 39 5.21 13.23 -6.39
N LYS A 40 5.79 12.68 -7.47
CA LYS A 40 5.10 11.84 -8.43
C LYS A 40 4.91 10.41 -7.91
N HIS A 41 5.68 10.01 -6.91
CA HIS A 41 5.62 8.70 -6.27
C HIS A 41 5.46 8.83 -4.75
N ARG A 42 4.91 7.80 -4.13
CA ARG A 42 4.83 7.61 -2.69
C ARG A 42 5.26 6.19 -2.34
N ASP A 43 5.74 6.04 -1.12
CA ASP A 43 6.04 4.73 -0.56
C ASP A 43 4.89 4.16 0.26
N ILE A 44 4.86 2.83 0.30
CA ILE A 44 3.98 2.03 1.15
C ILE A 44 4.91 1.21 2.02
N GLY A 45 4.99 1.56 3.29
CA GLY A 45 5.75 0.82 4.30
C GLY A 45 4.93 -0.35 4.82
N LEU A 46 5.61 -1.48 4.99
CA LEU A 46 5.08 -2.71 5.59
C LEU A 46 5.92 -3.00 6.83
N TYR A 47 5.31 -3.01 8.00
CA TYR A 47 5.99 -3.13 9.30
C TYR A 47 5.38 -4.24 10.14
N ASN A 48 6.10 -4.65 11.18
CA ASN A 48 5.62 -5.56 12.24
C ASN A 48 5.02 -6.89 11.76
N GLY A 49 5.35 -7.33 10.54
CA GLY A 49 4.93 -8.60 9.99
C GLY A 49 6.08 -9.59 9.84
N THR A 50 5.74 -10.88 9.71
CA THR A 50 6.72 -11.90 9.31
C THR A 50 7.16 -11.68 7.86
N GLU A 51 8.31 -12.22 7.47
CA GLU A 51 8.77 -12.13 6.08
C GLU A 51 7.72 -12.65 5.08
N GLU A 52 7.06 -13.76 5.43
CA GLU A 52 5.95 -14.32 4.65
C GLU A 52 4.74 -13.38 4.58
N GLY A 53 4.34 -12.79 5.71
CA GLY A 53 3.23 -11.84 5.78
C GLY A 53 3.50 -10.59 4.94
N ILE A 54 4.72 -10.04 5.05
CA ILE A 54 5.18 -8.90 4.24
C ILE A 54 5.20 -9.28 2.76
N GLY A 55 5.70 -10.46 2.40
CA GLY A 55 5.70 -10.96 1.03
C GLY A 55 4.28 -11.05 0.44
N LYS A 56 3.35 -11.66 1.17
CA LYS A 56 1.93 -11.77 0.78
C LYS A 56 1.28 -10.40 0.63
N ALA A 57 1.49 -9.49 1.58
CA ALA A 57 0.96 -8.13 1.52
C ALA A 57 1.50 -7.38 0.30
N LYS A 58 2.80 -7.49 0.02
CA LYS A 58 3.44 -6.86 -1.14
C LYS A 58 2.87 -7.37 -2.46
N GLU A 59 2.65 -8.68 -2.60
CA GLU A 59 2.06 -9.26 -3.81
C GLU A 59 0.61 -8.78 -4.02
N GLN A 60 -0.20 -8.80 -2.97
CA GLN A 60 -1.61 -8.37 -3.04
C GLN A 60 -1.73 -6.89 -3.37
N ILE A 61 -0.91 -6.02 -2.76
CA ILE A 61 -0.87 -4.60 -3.11
C ILE A 61 -0.47 -4.41 -4.57
N LYS A 62 0.52 -5.16 -5.06
CA LYS A 62 0.95 -5.08 -6.47
C LYS A 62 -0.19 -5.48 -7.43
N LYS A 63 -0.93 -6.55 -7.13
CA LYS A 63 -2.11 -6.97 -7.90
C LYS A 63 -3.19 -5.90 -7.91
N GLN A 64 -3.51 -5.32 -6.75
CA GLN A 64 -4.50 -4.25 -6.67
C GLN A 64 -4.08 -3.02 -7.47
N LEU A 65 -2.79 -2.65 -7.43
CA LEU A 65 -2.28 -1.53 -8.22
C LEU A 65 -2.38 -1.74 -9.73
N GLN A 66 -2.30 -2.99 -10.21
CA GLN A 66 -2.51 -3.33 -11.62
C GLN A 66 -3.98 -3.24 -12.04
N LEU A 67 -4.94 -3.37 -11.12
CA LEU A 67 -6.37 -3.22 -11.40
C LEU A 67 -6.83 -1.75 -11.42
N VAL A 68 -6.08 -0.85 -10.77
CA VAL A 68 -6.45 0.55 -10.56
C VAL A 68 -5.75 1.52 -11.56
N CYS A 69 -4.75 1.01 -12.28
CA CYS A 69 -4.06 1.66 -13.40
C CYS A 69 -4.65 1.20 -14.74
#